data_AF-A0A971ZM32-F1
#
_entry.id   AF-A0A971ZM32-F1
#
_cell.length_a   1.000
_cell.length_b   1.000
_cell.length_c   1.000
_cell.angle_alpha   90.00
_cell.angle_beta   90.00
_cell.angle_gamma   90.00
#
_symmetry.space_group_name_H-M   'P 1'
#
loop_
_entity.id
_entity.type
_entity.pdbx_description
1 polymer ?
#
loop_
_entity_poly.entity_id
_entity_poly.type
_entity_poly.pdbx_seq_one_letter_code
_entity_poly.pdbx_strand_id
1 'polypeptide(L)'
;PAYYEISLKTKYARDDESQEMLDIIFASTVYDLGNIFDWGGVFSLPANLTESASTDFASRYGKLEKSIMKNMEKTIEQYMENN
;
A
#
# COMPACT_ATOMS: atom_id res chain seq x y z
N PRO A 1 -8.63 -14.46 6.65
CA PRO A 1 -9.93 -15.17 6.51
C PRO A 1 -10.96 -14.83 7.60
N ALA A 2 -10.60 -14.99 8.89
CA ALA A 2 -11.55 -14.82 10.00
C ALA A 2 -12.08 -13.37 10.17
N TYR A 3 -11.25 -12.35 9.93
CA TYR A 3 -11.66 -10.96 10.09
C TYR A 3 -12.74 -10.53 9.07
N TYR A 4 -12.57 -10.92 7.80
CA TYR A 4 -13.49 -10.55 6.72
C TYR A 4 -14.86 -11.24 6.85
N GLU A 5 -14.86 -12.57 6.96
CA GLU A 5 -16.09 -13.35 6.99
C GLU A 5 -16.87 -13.16 8.32
N ILE A 6 -16.18 -13.19 9.47
CA ILE A 6 -16.85 -13.17 10.78
C ILE A 6 -17.19 -11.75 11.23
N SER A 7 -16.31 -10.78 10.99
CA SER A 7 -16.57 -9.41 11.47
C SER A 7 -17.33 -8.59 10.45
N LEU A 8 -16.87 -8.52 9.20
CA LEU A 8 -17.46 -7.58 8.23
C LEU A 8 -18.78 -8.08 7.65
N LYS A 9 -18.87 -9.36 7.23
CA LYS A 9 -20.13 -9.92 6.70
C LYS A 9 -21.15 -10.22 7.78
N THR A 10 -20.75 -10.79 8.91
CA THR A 10 -21.71 -11.25 9.92
C THR A 10 -22.13 -10.14 10.91
N LYS A 11 -21.28 -9.13 11.15
CA LYS A 11 -21.50 -8.11 12.19
C LYS A 11 -21.85 -6.72 11.65
N TYR A 12 -21.47 -6.39 10.41
CA TYR A 12 -21.63 -5.04 9.86
C TYR A 12 -22.45 -4.96 8.57
N ALA A 13 -22.46 -6.00 7.73
CA ALA A 13 -23.45 -6.13 6.65
C ALA A 13 -24.75 -6.70 7.23
N ARG A 14 -25.83 -5.91 7.14
CA ARG A 14 -27.11 -6.21 7.81
C ARG A 14 -28.06 -7.04 6.94
N ASP A 15 -27.80 -7.08 5.63
CA ASP A 15 -28.57 -7.77 4.61
C ASP A 15 -27.62 -8.36 3.54
N ASP A 16 -28.14 -9.34 2.80
CA ASP A 16 -27.38 -10.11 1.80
C ASP A 16 -26.85 -9.20 0.67
N GLU A 17 -27.58 -8.14 0.33
CA GLU A 17 -27.18 -7.15 -0.67
C GLU A 17 -25.94 -6.35 -0.22
N SER A 18 -25.89 -5.95 1.05
CA SER A 18 -24.71 -5.29 1.65
C SER A 18 -23.50 -6.22 1.71
N GLN A 19 -23.70 -7.54 1.87
CA GLN A 19 -22.61 -8.52 1.83
C GLN A 19 -22.03 -8.67 0.41
N GLU A 20 -22.89 -8.74 -0.60
CA GLU A 20 -22.47 -8.78 -2.01
C GLU A 20 -21.72 -7.50 -2.41
N MET A 21 -22.14 -6.34 -1.92
CA MET A 21 -21.43 -5.08 -2.15
C MET A 21 -20.05 -5.05 -1.49
N LEU A 22 -19.88 -5.62 -0.30
CA LEU A 22 -18.56 -5.78 0.31
C LEU A 22 -17.69 -6.71 -0.55
N ASP A 23 -18.24 -7.82 -1.06
CA ASP A 23 -17.49 -8.72 -1.93
C ASP A 23 -16.99 -8.01 -3.20
N ILE A 24 -17.82 -7.15 -3.81
CA ILE A 24 -17.39 -6.31 -4.94
C ILE A 24 -16.28 -5.34 -4.52
N ILE A 25 -16.43 -4.65 -3.38
CA ILE A 25 -15.42 -3.70 -2.87
C ILE A 25 -14.08 -4.41 -2.66
N PHE A 26 -14.06 -5.55 -1.95
CA PHE A 26 -12.81 -6.25 -1.67
C PHE A 26 -12.23 -6.93 -2.90
N ALA A 27 -13.05 -7.41 -3.84
CA ALA A 27 -12.58 -7.94 -5.12
C ALA A 27 -12.00 -6.86 -6.03
N SER A 28 -12.47 -5.61 -5.92
CA SER A 28 -12.00 -4.48 -6.73
C SER A 28 -10.92 -3.63 -6.06
N THR A 29 -10.65 -3.83 -4.77
CA THR A 29 -9.68 -3.02 -4.03
C THR A 29 -8.25 -3.40 -4.42
N VAL A 30 -7.49 -2.41 -4.91
CA VAL A 30 -6.06 -2.54 -5.16
C VAL A 30 -5.29 -1.80 -4.08
N TYR A 31 -4.39 -2.50 -3.40
CA TYR A 31 -3.49 -1.90 -2.42
C TYR A 31 -2.12 -1.65 -3.06
N ASP A 32 -1.76 -0.38 -3.23
CA ASP A 32 -0.42 0.01 -3.63
C ASP A 32 0.47 0.18 -2.41
N LEU A 33 1.31 -0.82 -2.15
CA LEU A 33 2.24 -0.82 -1.02
C LEU A 33 3.31 0.27 -1.14
N GLY A 34 3.69 0.66 -2.36
CA GLY A 34 4.64 1.74 -2.61
C GLY A 34 4.08 3.09 -2.16
N ASN A 35 2.78 3.31 -2.32
CA ASN A 35 2.08 4.46 -1.76
C ASN A 35 1.93 4.36 -0.23
N ILE A 36 1.41 3.24 0.26
CA ILE A 36 1.10 3.06 1.69
C ILE A 36 2.35 3.22 2.57
N PHE A 37 3.48 2.64 2.15
CA PHE A 37 4.71 2.67 2.95
C PHE A 37 5.67 3.79 2.56
N ASP A 38 5.48 4.42 1.40
CA ASP A 38 6.40 5.41 0.79
C ASP A 38 7.88 5.05 1.03
N TRP A 39 8.23 3.79 0.74
CA TRP A 39 9.56 3.28 1.06
C TRP A 39 10.63 4.17 0.42
N GLY A 40 11.52 4.72 1.25
CA GLY A 40 12.60 5.57 0.77
C GLY A 40 12.13 6.87 0.09
N GLY A 41 10.86 7.28 0.27
CA GLY A 41 10.31 8.51 -0.33
C GLY A 41 9.95 8.38 -1.82
N VAL A 42 9.76 7.16 -2.32
CA VAL A 42 9.51 6.92 -3.75
C VAL A 42 8.15 7.45 -4.23
N PHE A 43 7.11 7.34 -3.41
CA PHE A 43 5.78 7.83 -3.72
C PHE A 43 5.73 9.36 -3.63
N SER A 44 6.43 9.96 -2.66
CA SER A 44 6.52 11.42 -2.52
C SER A 44 7.47 12.08 -3.52
N LEU A 45 8.34 11.33 -4.20
CA LEU A 45 9.34 11.86 -5.14
C LEU A 45 8.76 12.79 -6.23
N PRO A 46 7.66 12.45 -6.94
CA PRO A 46 7.09 13.34 -7.95
C PRO A 46 6.58 14.67 -7.39
N ALA A 47 5.98 14.64 -6.19
CA ALA A 47 5.53 15.86 -5.51
C ALA A 47 6.73 16.75 -5.14
N ASN A 48 7.78 16.16 -4.55
CA ASN A 48 9.02 16.88 -4.21
C ASN A 48 9.70 17.50 -5.44
N LEU A 49 9.69 16.81 -6.59
CA LEU A 49 10.22 17.34 -7.85
C LEU A 49 9.40 18.52 -8.36
N THR A 50 8.07 18.44 -8.24
CA THR A 50 7.16 19.52 -8.63
C THR A 50 7.36 20.76 -7.76
N GLU A 51 7.43 20.58 -6.43
CA GLU A 51 7.68 21.66 -5.48
C GLU A 51 9.02 22.35 -5.71
N SER A 52 10.04 21.58 -6.09
CA SER A 52 11.39 22.11 -6.39
C SER A 52 11.58 22.57 -7.84
N ALA A 53 10.52 22.53 -8.66
CA ALA A 53 10.58 22.81 -10.11
C ALA A 53 11.71 22.06 -10.83
N SER A 54 11.97 20.82 -10.43
CA SER A 54 13.07 20.00 -10.92
C SER A 54 12.56 18.88 -11.83
N THR A 55 13.30 18.62 -12.92
CA THR A 55 13.06 17.50 -13.84
C THR A 55 14.03 16.33 -13.62
N ASP A 56 14.81 16.36 -12.53
CA ASP A 56 15.93 15.44 -12.26
C ASP A 56 15.50 14.05 -11.78
N PHE A 57 14.39 13.51 -12.28
CA PHE A 57 13.78 12.28 -11.75
C PHE A 57 14.78 11.12 -11.66
N ALA A 58 15.47 10.79 -12.75
CA ALA A 58 16.38 9.64 -12.81
C ALA A 58 17.51 9.73 -11.77
N SER A 59 18.10 10.92 -11.59
CA SER A 59 19.19 11.10 -10.62
C SER A 59 18.71 11.09 -9.17
N ARG A 60 17.49 11.60 -8.90
CA ARG A 60 16.89 11.58 -7.56
C ARG A 60 16.45 10.17 -7.20
N TYR A 61 15.79 9.46 -8.13
CA TYR A 61 15.44 8.06 -7.95
C TYR A 61 16.68 7.19 -7.70
N GLY A 62 17.74 7.34 -8.50
CA GLY A 62 18.97 6.55 -8.33
C GLY A 62 19.66 6.77 -6.96
N LYS A 63 19.46 7.91 -6.31
CA LYS A 63 19.94 8.14 -4.93
C LYS A 63 19.10 7.41 -3.88
N LEU A 64 17.80 7.21 -4.16
CA LEU A 64 16.84 6.61 -3.24
C LEU A 64 16.73 5.10 -3.41
N GLU A 65 16.97 4.56 -4.61
CA GLU A 65 16.78 3.14 -4.98
C GLU A 65 17.27 2.15 -3.93
N LYS A 66 18.51 2.30 -3.45
CA LYS A 66 19.07 1.42 -2.41
C LYS A 66 18.29 1.48 -1.08
N SER A 67 17.83 2.66 -0.70
CA SER A 67 17.01 2.82 0.52
C SER A 67 15.60 2.29 0.32
N ILE A 68 15.03 2.43 -0.88
CA ILE A 68 13.71 1.89 -1.23
C ILE A 68 13.74 0.37 -1.05
N MET A 69 14.69 -0.30 -1.70
CA MET A 69 14.85 -1.76 -1.64
C MET A 69 15.06 -2.26 -0.21
N LYS A 70 15.98 -1.64 0.54
CA LYS A 70 16.26 -2.01 1.93
C LYS A 70 15.04 -1.89 2.84
N ASN A 71 14.28 -0.81 2.71
CA ASN A 71 13.12 -0.58 3.56
C ASN A 71 11.98 -1.56 3.23
N MET A 72 11.78 -1.84 1.93
CA MET A 72 10.82 -2.85 1.47
C MET A 72 11.17 -4.25 1.98
N GLU A 73 12.44 -4.67 1.83
CA GLU A 73 12.93 -5.96 2.34
C GLU A 73 12.70 -6.09 3.84
N LYS A 74 13.08 -5.06 4.61
CA LYS A 74 12.86 -5.04 6.06
C LYS A 74 11.38 -5.17 6.43
N THR A 75 10.48 -4.50 5.70
CA THR A 75 9.03 -4.63 5.92
C THR A 75 8.60 -6.08 5.67
N ILE A 76 9.03 -6.70 4.56
CA ILE A 76 8.68 -8.08 4.23
C ILE A 76 9.21 -9.06 5.30
N GLU A 77 10.47 -8.92 5.72
CA GLU A 77 11.07 -9.74 6.77
C GLU A 77 10.26 -9.65 8.07
N GLN A 78 9.90 -8.44 8.51
CA GLN A 78 9.08 -8.25 9.71
C GLN A 78 7.71 -8.93 9.62
N TYR A 79 7.07 -8.94 8.44
CA TYR A 79 5.81 -9.66 8.27
C TYR A 79 6.03 -11.17 8.25
N MET A 80 7.12 -11.67 7.69
CA MET A 80 7.41 -13.11 7.65
C MET A 80 7.83 -13.68 9.01
N GLU A 81 8.53 -12.92 9.84
CA GLU A 81 8.95 -13.34 11.19
C GLU A 81 7.79 -13.38 12.20
N ASN A 82 6.72 -12.62 11.96
CA ASN A 82 5.57 -12.48 12.86
C ASN A 82 4.33 -13.30 12.43
N ASN A 83 4.45 -14.16 11.41
CA ASN A 83 3.43 -15.09 10.94
C ASN A 83 3.92 -16.54 11.01
#